data_AF-A0AAV9MYF5-F1
#
_entry.id   AF-A0AAV9MYF5-F1
#
_cell.length_a   1.000
_cell.length_b   1.000
_cell.length_c   1.000
_cell.angle_alpha   90.00
_cell.angle_beta   90.00
_cell.angle_gamma   90.00
#
_symmetry.space_group_name_H-M   'P 1'
#
loop_
_entity.id
_entity.type
_entity.pdbx_description
1 polymer ?
#
loop_
_entity_poly.entity_id
_entity_poly.type
_entity_poly.pdbx_seq_one_letter_code
_entity_poly.pdbx_strand_id
1 'polypeptide(L)'
;MLAGVRSFADLYHVKCFEKIADLSRVEFLDRLQILTRSNYRFRGLSAKNVISGNYLLDGGAERLLLNWKAQRGRWIDKNAGEQPEPDISTAFSNLLRNSGSSSFTYEKVEGLGMHEYMLLTTMLAPFESDGPQDTDEWNLFTEYLPGDEDEDQLHEQHSLSSTLARWNNDVVRVIPKYSDGSPSWVWFACPYNFEQVHQMLALCTTAARYMGRGESD
;
A
#
# COMPACT_ATOMS: atom_id res chain seq x y z
N MET A 1 0.18 -29.56 -23.66
CA MET A 1 -0.91 -28.57 -23.55
C MET A 1 -1.28 -28.43 -22.07
N LEU A 2 -0.70 -27.45 -21.38
CA LEU A 2 -1.07 -27.14 -20.00
C LEU A 2 -2.24 -26.15 -20.05
N ALA A 3 -3.38 -26.56 -19.51
CA ALA A 3 -4.58 -25.74 -19.41
C ALA A 3 -4.24 -24.45 -18.65
N GLY A 4 -4.40 -23.32 -19.34
CA GLY A 4 -4.20 -22.00 -18.77
C GLY A 4 -5.21 -21.74 -17.66
N VAL A 5 -4.78 -21.89 -16.41
CA VAL A 5 -5.46 -21.26 -15.28
C VAL A 5 -5.19 -19.76 -15.40
N ARG A 6 -6.10 -19.04 -16.04
CA ARG A 6 -6.21 -17.60 -15.79
C ARG A 6 -6.62 -17.47 -14.33
N SER A 7 -5.69 -17.10 -13.44
CA SER A 7 -6.09 -16.62 -12.13
C SER A 7 -6.77 -15.26 -12.36
N PHE A 8 -8.09 -15.27 -12.34
CA PHE A 8 -8.82 -14.03 -12.20
C PHE A 8 -8.59 -13.58 -10.77
N ALA A 9 -8.01 -12.39 -10.61
CA ALA A 9 -7.93 -11.81 -9.30
C ALA A 9 -9.31 -11.27 -8.95
N ASP A 10 -9.89 -11.75 -7.85
CA ASP A 10 -11.13 -11.21 -7.35
C ASP A 10 -10.83 -9.84 -6.72
N LEU A 11 -11.58 -8.83 -7.12
CA LEU A 11 -11.41 -7.47 -6.63
C LEU A 11 -12.37 -7.23 -5.46
N TYR A 12 -11.84 -6.80 -4.32
CA TYR A 12 -12.65 -6.50 -3.12
C TYR A 12 -12.46 -5.06 -2.67
N HIS A 13 -13.53 -4.47 -2.15
CA HIS A 13 -13.41 -3.28 -1.32
C HIS A 13 -12.67 -3.65 -0.03
N VAL A 14 -11.67 -2.87 0.36
CA VAL A 14 -10.85 -3.13 1.57
C VAL A 14 -11.72 -3.39 2.80
N LYS A 15 -12.66 -2.48 3.07
CA LYS A 15 -13.59 -2.58 4.20
C LYS A 15 -14.46 -3.84 4.16
N CYS A 16 -14.83 -4.32 2.96
CA CYS A 16 -15.61 -5.55 2.83
C CYS A 16 -14.73 -6.79 3.05
N PHE A 17 -13.48 -6.75 2.59
CA PHE A 17 -12.52 -7.84 2.80
C PHE A 17 -12.20 -8.02 4.28
N GLU A 18 -11.93 -6.94 5.00
CA GLU A 18 -11.71 -6.92 6.46
C GLU A 18 -12.89 -7.55 7.25
N LYS A 19 -14.12 -7.50 6.73
CA LYS A 19 -15.28 -8.13 7.39
C LYS A 19 -15.29 -9.65 7.30
N ILE A 20 -14.66 -10.21 6.28
CA ILE A 20 -14.75 -11.64 5.94
C ILE A 20 -13.42 -12.37 6.09
N ALA A 21 -12.31 -11.64 6.25
CA ALA A 21 -10.97 -12.19 6.36
C ALA A 21 -10.31 -11.72 7.66
N ASP A 22 -9.67 -12.65 8.35
CA ASP A 22 -8.94 -12.38 9.58
C ASP A 22 -7.49 -11.98 9.27
N LEU A 23 -7.22 -10.67 9.25
CA LEU A 23 -5.91 -10.12 8.88
C LEU A 23 -4.87 -10.20 10.00
N SER A 24 -5.15 -10.88 11.12
CA SER A 24 -4.11 -11.34 12.05
C SER A 24 -3.54 -12.71 11.68
N ARG A 25 -3.96 -13.30 10.56
CA ARG A 25 -3.43 -14.57 10.05
C ARG A 25 -2.71 -14.35 8.72
N VAL A 26 -1.51 -14.92 8.58
CA VAL A 26 -0.62 -14.71 7.43
C VAL A 26 -1.29 -15.10 6.10
N GLU A 27 -2.07 -16.18 6.08
CA GLU A 27 -2.76 -16.68 4.89
C GLU A 27 -3.80 -15.71 4.32
N PHE A 28 -4.38 -14.84 5.15
CA PHE A 28 -5.31 -13.80 4.70
C PHE A 28 -4.57 -12.51 4.37
N LEU A 29 -3.53 -12.17 5.14
CA LEU A 29 -2.67 -11.02 4.88
C LEU A 29 -1.96 -11.13 3.53
N ASP A 30 -1.42 -12.30 3.20
CA ASP A 30 -0.70 -12.55 1.94
C ASP A 30 -1.58 -12.43 0.70
N ARG A 31 -2.85 -12.78 0.85
CA ARG A 31 -3.84 -12.67 -0.22
C ARG A 31 -4.08 -11.22 -0.62
N LEU A 32 -3.88 -10.27 0.30
CA LEU A 32 -3.98 -8.84 0.03
C LEU A 32 -2.86 -8.41 -0.93
N GLN A 33 -3.22 -8.07 -2.17
CA GLN A 33 -2.26 -7.59 -3.17
C GLN A 33 -2.72 -6.23 -3.70
N ILE A 34 -1.79 -5.27 -3.67
CA ILE A 34 -2.04 -3.95 -4.26
C ILE A 34 -1.96 -4.06 -5.78
N LEU A 35 -2.85 -3.37 -6.47
CA LEU A 35 -2.68 -3.08 -7.89
C LEU A 35 -1.74 -1.91 -8.06
N THR A 36 -0.54 -2.19 -8.56
CA THR A 36 0.49 -1.19 -8.82
C THR A 36 0.68 -1.01 -10.32
N ARG A 37 1.37 0.08 -10.68
CA ARG A 37 1.80 0.33 -12.06
C ARG A 37 2.67 -0.79 -12.63
N SER A 38 3.33 -1.57 -11.77
CA SER A 38 4.22 -2.67 -12.17
C SER A 38 3.51 -4.02 -12.28
N ASN A 39 2.37 -4.23 -11.61
CA ASN A 39 1.72 -5.55 -11.56
C ASN A 39 0.34 -5.66 -12.23
N TYR A 40 -0.26 -4.56 -12.69
CA TYR A 40 -1.61 -4.56 -13.28
C TYR A 40 -1.81 -5.55 -14.43
N ARG A 41 -0.77 -5.76 -15.26
CA ARG A 41 -0.83 -6.66 -16.42
C ARG A 41 -1.06 -8.11 -16.00
N PHE A 42 -0.48 -8.50 -14.86
CA PHE A 42 -0.64 -9.85 -14.31
C PHE A 42 -2.02 -10.07 -13.68
N ARG A 43 -2.83 -9.02 -13.57
CA ARG A 43 -4.19 -9.05 -13.00
C ARG A 43 -5.27 -8.94 -14.08
N GLY A 44 -4.91 -9.06 -15.35
CA GLY A 44 -5.86 -9.04 -16.47
C GLY A 44 -6.45 -7.65 -16.76
N LEU A 45 -5.87 -6.58 -16.20
CA LEU A 45 -6.30 -5.21 -16.44
C LEU A 45 -5.61 -4.64 -17.69
N SER A 46 -6.37 -3.90 -18.50
CA SER A 46 -5.80 -3.21 -19.66
C SER A 46 -5.06 -1.95 -19.23
N ALA A 47 -4.08 -1.50 -20.03
CA ALA A 47 -3.41 -0.22 -19.81
C ALA A 47 -4.41 0.95 -19.75
N LYS A 48 -5.54 0.87 -20.46
CA LYS A 48 -6.60 1.88 -20.40
C LYS A 48 -7.24 1.97 -19.01
N ASN A 49 -7.47 0.83 -18.33
CA ASN A 49 -8.01 0.80 -16.97
C ASN A 49 -7.08 1.48 -15.95
N VAL A 50 -5.78 1.32 -16.16
CA VAL A 50 -4.72 1.92 -15.34
C VAL A 50 -4.61 3.42 -15.60
N ILE A 51 -4.58 3.82 -16.88
CA ILE A 51 -4.52 5.23 -17.29
C ILE A 51 -5.79 5.97 -16.88
N SER A 52 -6.95 5.31 -16.79
CA SER A 52 -8.17 5.95 -16.28
C SER A 52 -8.17 6.20 -14.76
N GLY A 53 -7.17 5.71 -14.01
CA GLY A 53 -7.10 5.88 -12.56
C GLY A 53 -8.02 4.99 -11.73
N ASN A 54 -8.93 4.24 -12.36
CA ASN A 54 -9.99 3.48 -11.69
C ASN A 54 -9.53 2.35 -10.74
N TYR A 55 -8.24 1.99 -10.73
CA TYR A 55 -7.73 0.82 -9.99
C TYR A 55 -6.36 1.01 -9.34
N LEU A 56 -5.70 2.15 -9.56
CA LEU A 56 -4.42 2.44 -8.92
C LEU A 56 -4.67 3.25 -7.65
N LEU A 57 -4.02 2.84 -6.56
CA LEU A 57 -3.88 3.71 -5.41
C LEU A 57 -3.00 4.91 -5.79
N ASP A 58 -3.27 6.06 -5.17
CA ASP A 58 -2.29 7.14 -5.17
C ASP A 58 -1.03 6.71 -4.39
N GLY A 59 0.05 7.49 -4.53
CA GLY A 59 1.34 7.13 -3.95
C GLY A 59 1.28 6.97 -2.43
N GLY A 60 0.60 7.85 -1.70
CA GLY A 60 0.50 7.76 -0.24
C GLY A 60 -0.31 6.55 0.19
N ALA A 61 -1.46 6.29 -0.45
CA ALA A 61 -2.27 5.10 -0.18
C ALA A 61 -1.50 3.80 -0.49
N GLU A 62 -0.71 3.75 -1.57
CA GLU A 62 0.17 2.63 -1.88
C GLU A 62 1.20 2.41 -0.76
N ARG A 63 1.87 3.49 -0.31
CA ARG A 63 2.87 3.42 0.77
C ARG A 63 2.27 3.00 2.10
N LEU A 64 1.12 3.55 2.47
CA LEU A 64 0.42 3.18 3.70
C LEU A 64 0.04 1.71 3.72
N LEU A 65 -0.52 1.19 2.63
CA LEU A 65 -0.91 -0.22 2.56
C LEU A 65 0.30 -1.16 2.61
N LEU A 66 1.36 -0.86 1.84
CA LEU A 66 2.59 -1.68 1.85
C LEU A 66 3.21 -1.74 3.25
N ASN A 67 3.33 -0.60 3.92
CA ASN A 67 3.94 -0.54 5.24
C ASN A 67 3.03 -1.14 6.32
N TRP A 68 1.72 -0.88 6.28
CA TRP A 68 0.73 -1.54 7.14
C TRP A 68 0.80 -3.07 7.02
N LYS A 69 0.89 -3.58 5.78
CA LYS A 69 1.01 -5.02 5.53
C LYS A 69 2.31 -5.58 6.10
N ALA A 70 3.43 -4.89 5.88
CA ALA A 70 4.72 -5.30 6.43
C ALA A 70 4.75 -5.28 7.96
N GLN A 71 4.13 -4.27 8.59
CA GLN A 71 4.03 -4.16 10.05
C GLN A 71 3.20 -5.31 10.63
N ARG A 72 2.04 -5.61 10.05
CA ARG A 72 1.24 -6.75 10.48
C ARG A 72 1.95 -8.08 10.31
N GLY A 73 2.67 -8.28 9.20
CA GLY A 73 3.50 -9.47 9.02
C GLY A 73 4.46 -9.66 10.20
N ARG A 74 5.21 -8.60 10.56
CA ARG A 74 6.13 -8.63 11.72
C ARG A 74 5.43 -8.99 13.03
N TRP A 75 4.24 -8.46 13.29
CA TRP A 75 3.48 -8.78 14.50
C TRP A 75 2.95 -10.22 14.49
N ILE A 76 2.54 -10.73 13.33
CA ILE A 76 2.11 -12.13 13.20
C ILE A 76 3.30 -13.07 13.46
N ASP A 77 4.44 -12.82 12.83
CA ASP A 77 5.65 -13.63 12.98
C ASP A 77 6.13 -13.63 14.44
N LYS A 78 6.14 -12.44 15.07
CA LYS A 78 6.48 -12.27 16.49
C LYS A 78 5.55 -13.09 17.40
N ASN A 79 4.24 -13.05 17.16
CA ASN A 79 3.26 -13.82 17.94
C ASN A 79 3.39 -15.34 17.71
N ALA A 80 3.82 -15.76 16.52
CA ALA A 80 4.12 -17.16 16.21
C ALA A 80 5.47 -17.64 16.79
N GLY A 81 6.28 -16.73 17.36
CA GLY A 81 7.64 -17.03 17.81
C GLY A 81 8.62 -17.26 16.65
N GLU A 82 8.25 -16.83 15.45
CA GLU A 82 9.08 -16.91 14.26
C GLU A 82 10.14 -15.79 14.27
N GLN A 83 11.29 -16.08 13.67
CA GLN A 83 12.31 -15.04 13.49
C GLN A 83 11.87 -14.10 12.38
N PRO A 84 12.14 -12.78 12.50
CA PRO A 84 11.86 -11.85 11.42
C PRO A 84 12.50 -12.33 10.12
N GLU A 85 11.80 -12.16 8.99
CA GLU A 85 12.36 -12.30 7.65
C GLU A 85 13.74 -11.59 7.55
N PRO A 86 14.67 -12.11 6.74
CA PRO A 86 16.00 -11.54 6.61
C PRO A 86 15.93 -10.06 6.26
N ASP A 87 16.75 -9.28 6.96
CA ASP A 87 16.74 -7.83 6.85
C ASP A 87 16.99 -7.41 5.39
N ILE A 88 16.06 -6.65 4.84
CA ILE A 88 16.30 -5.94 3.58
C ILE A 88 17.56 -5.08 3.77
N SER A 89 18.35 -4.88 2.71
CA SER A 89 19.61 -4.15 2.86
C SER A 89 19.36 -2.79 3.54
N THR A 90 20.27 -2.38 4.43
CA THR A 90 20.12 -1.13 5.18
C THR A 90 19.85 0.06 4.26
N ALA A 91 20.51 0.10 3.09
CA ALA A 91 20.28 1.12 2.07
C ALA A 91 18.85 1.09 1.50
N PHE A 92 18.29 -0.11 1.24
CA PHE A 92 16.91 -0.23 0.77
C PHE A 92 15.89 0.10 1.86
N SER A 93 16.14 -0.33 3.11
CA SER A 93 15.31 0.04 4.27
C SER A 93 15.28 1.55 4.47
N ASN A 94 16.45 2.19 4.42
CA ASN A 94 16.59 3.64 4.53
C ASN A 94 15.82 4.36 3.40
N LEU A 95 15.95 3.89 2.15
CA LEU A 95 15.19 4.41 1.02
C LEU A 95 13.67 4.30 1.21
N LEU A 96 13.18 3.17 1.75
CA LEU A 96 11.75 2.96 1.96
C LEU A 96 11.18 3.80 3.11
N ARG A 97 11.97 4.05 4.16
CA ARG A 97 11.47 4.66 5.39
C ARG A 97 11.76 6.15 5.50
N ASN A 98 12.86 6.61 4.92
CA ASN A 98 13.42 7.93 5.21
C ASN A 98 13.57 8.84 3.98
N SER A 99 13.22 8.38 2.78
CA SER A 99 13.28 9.25 1.59
C SER A 99 12.33 10.45 1.73
N GLY A 100 12.73 11.58 1.15
CA GLY A 100 12.01 12.85 1.26
C GLY A 100 12.40 13.71 2.47
N SER A 101 13.06 13.12 3.49
CA SER A 101 13.60 13.89 4.62
C SER A 101 14.74 14.79 4.15
N SER A 102 14.86 15.99 4.73
CA SER A 102 15.99 16.91 4.57
C SER A 102 17.32 16.28 4.98
N SER A 103 17.27 15.30 5.89
CA SER A 103 18.44 14.55 6.36
C SER A 103 18.76 13.31 5.51
N PHE A 104 17.91 12.99 4.53
CA PHE A 104 18.07 11.80 3.70
C PHE A 104 19.30 11.90 2.79
N THR A 105 20.16 10.87 2.86
CA THR A 105 21.31 10.74 1.97
C THR A 105 21.00 9.77 0.83
N TYR A 106 21.22 10.23 -0.40
CA TYR A 106 20.99 9.45 -1.61
C TYR A 106 22.11 8.44 -1.82
N GLU A 107 21.82 7.18 -1.56
CA GLU A 107 22.75 6.07 -1.74
C GLU A 107 22.27 5.11 -2.82
N LYS A 108 23.20 4.54 -3.57
CA LYS A 108 22.87 3.52 -4.57
C LYS A 108 22.42 2.24 -3.87
N VAL A 109 21.20 1.79 -4.17
CA VAL A 109 20.71 0.48 -3.73
C VAL A 109 21.03 -0.57 -4.78
N GLU A 110 21.79 -1.61 -4.39
CA GLU A 110 22.15 -2.70 -5.29
C GLU A 110 20.90 -3.48 -5.75
N GLY A 111 20.87 -3.86 -7.03
CA GLY A 111 19.75 -4.61 -7.62
C GLY A 111 18.48 -3.78 -7.89
N LEU A 112 18.39 -2.54 -7.40
CA LEU A 112 17.24 -1.68 -7.63
C LEU A 112 17.37 -0.90 -8.96
N GLY A 113 16.36 -1.02 -9.82
CA GLY A 113 16.33 -0.28 -11.09
C GLY A 113 16.19 1.23 -10.86
N MET A 114 16.83 2.03 -11.72
CA MET A 114 16.83 3.50 -11.59
C MET A 114 15.42 4.10 -11.55
N HIS A 115 14.48 3.55 -12.31
CA HIS A 115 13.09 4.02 -12.31
C HIS A 115 12.41 3.83 -10.95
N GLU A 116 12.61 2.67 -10.31
CA GLU A 116 12.04 2.39 -8.99
C GLU A 116 12.72 3.23 -7.91
N TYR A 117 14.05 3.38 -8.01
CA TYR A 117 14.79 4.27 -7.13
C TYR A 117 14.25 5.71 -7.20
N MET A 118 14.04 6.24 -8.41
CA MET A 118 13.48 7.59 -8.60
C MET A 118 12.05 7.71 -8.07
N LEU A 119 11.22 6.68 -8.23
CA LEU A 119 9.87 6.68 -7.65
C LEU A 119 9.93 6.80 -6.13
N LEU A 120 10.73 5.95 -5.48
CA LEU A 120 10.87 5.90 -4.02
C LEU A 120 11.49 7.15 -3.42
N THR A 121 12.35 7.86 -4.15
CA THR A 121 12.94 9.13 -3.69
C THR A 121 12.08 10.35 -3.96
N THR A 122 11.04 10.23 -4.80
CA THR A 122 10.21 11.37 -5.20
C THR A 122 8.73 11.11 -4.91
N MET A 123 8.00 10.55 -5.88
CA MET A 123 6.54 10.36 -5.82
C MET A 123 6.06 9.46 -4.66
N LEU A 124 6.93 8.60 -4.14
CA LEU A 124 6.61 7.60 -3.12
C LEU A 124 7.40 7.84 -1.81
N ALA A 125 8.01 9.01 -1.68
CA ALA A 125 8.72 9.41 -0.48
C ALA A 125 7.74 9.55 0.71
N PRO A 126 8.02 8.93 1.87
CA PRO A 126 7.16 9.05 3.04
C PRO A 126 7.32 10.36 3.81
N PHE A 127 8.42 11.09 3.62
CA PHE A 127 8.62 12.40 4.21
C PHE A 127 8.24 13.50 3.23
N GLU A 128 7.59 14.54 3.75
CA GLU A 128 7.45 15.85 3.13
C GLU A 128 8.35 16.83 3.87
N SER A 129 9.16 17.56 3.11
CA SER A 129 10.10 18.55 3.65
C SER A 129 10.17 19.76 2.75
N ASP A 130 10.24 20.94 3.36
CA ASP A 130 10.37 22.24 2.68
C ASP A 130 11.80 22.54 2.19
N GLY A 131 12.76 21.66 2.48
CA GLY A 131 14.10 21.71 1.92
C GLY A 131 15.22 21.40 2.91
N PRO A 132 16.48 21.64 2.51
CA PRO A 132 17.62 21.38 3.37
C PRO A 132 17.53 22.22 4.65
N GLN A 133 17.67 21.60 5.82
CA GLN A 133 17.54 22.19 7.17
C GLN A 133 16.10 22.33 7.70
N ASP A 134 15.12 21.72 7.04
CA ASP A 134 13.79 21.61 7.62
C ASP A 134 13.84 20.84 8.95
N THR A 135 13.19 21.41 9.96
CA THR A 135 13.09 20.84 11.31
C THR A 135 11.68 20.41 11.66
N ASP A 136 10.70 20.70 10.80
CA ASP A 136 9.29 20.39 10.99
C ASP A 136 8.78 19.49 9.86
N GLU A 137 9.52 18.39 9.66
CA GLU A 137 9.21 17.44 8.59
C GLU A 137 7.96 16.64 8.91
N TRP A 138 7.11 16.46 7.91
CA TRP A 138 5.93 15.62 8.02
C TRP A 138 6.21 14.20 7.53
N ASN A 139 5.80 13.19 8.31
CA ASN A 139 6.01 11.78 7.96
C ASN A 139 4.68 11.03 7.81
N LEU A 140 4.47 10.44 6.64
CA LEU A 140 3.28 9.68 6.27
C LEU A 140 3.01 8.51 7.22
N PHE A 141 4.04 7.79 7.66
CA PHE A 141 3.82 6.61 8.50
C PHE A 141 3.51 6.99 9.93
N THR A 142 4.24 7.95 10.51
CA THR A 142 3.98 8.45 11.86
C THR A 142 2.58 9.04 12.02
N GLU A 143 2.05 9.68 10.98
CA GLU A 143 0.72 10.30 11.04
C GLU A 143 -0.43 9.27 10.99
N TYR A 144 -0.28 8.21 10.19
CA TYR A 144 -1.41 7.35 9.82
C TYR A 144 -1.32 5.90 10.27
N LEU A 145 -0.12 5.41 10.61
CA LEU A 145 0.11 4.05 11.05
C LEU A 145 0.42 4.01 12.55
N PRO A 146 0.03 2.92 13.23
CA PRO A 146 0.41 2.74 14.62
C PRO A 146 1.92 2.54 14.79
N GLY A 147 2.42 2.82 16.00
CA GLY A 147 3.80 2.54 16.38
C GLY A 147 4.09 1.04 16.40
N ASP A 148 5.37 0.65 16.37
CA ASP A 148 5.72 -0.78 16.43
C ASP A 148 5.38 -1.40 17.81
N GLU A 149 5.24 -0.57 18.84
CA GLU A 149 4.79 -0.90 20.20
C GLU A 149 3.28 -1.16 20.33
N ASP A 150 2.48 -0.72 19.37
CA ASP A 150 1.01 -0.82 19.39
C ASP A 150 0.53 -2.18 18.86
N GLU A 151 1.22 -3.27 19.21
CA GLU A 151 0.95 -4.63 18.69
C GLU A 151 -0.48 -5.11 19.00
N ASP A 152 -1.12 -4.58 20.04
CA ASP A 152 -2.52 -4.85 20.37
C ASP A 152 -3.48 -4.46 19.22
N GLN A 153 -3.06 -3.57 18.32
CA GLN A 153 -3.82 -3.22 17.10
C GLN A 153 -3.83 -4.33 16.04
N LEU A 154 -3.06 -5.41 16.20
CA LEU A 154 -3.10 -6.57 15.30
C LEU A 154 -4.52 -7.13 15.16
N HIS A 155 -5.32 -7.10 16.22
CA HIS A 155 -6.69 -7.60 16.21
C HIS A 155 -7.72 -6.55 15.76
N GLU A 156 -7.30 -5.33 15.43
CA GLU A 156 -8.21 -4.30 14.95
C GLU A 156 -8.65 -4.58 13.51
N GLN A 157 -9.87 -5.08 13.39
CA GLN A 157 -10.45 -5.57 12.14
C GLN A 157 -10.49 -4.53 11.02
N HIS A 158 -10.67 -3.24 11.34
CA HIS A 158 -10.87 -2.17 10.36
C HIS A 158 -9.72 -1.17 10.29
N SER A 159 -8.53 -1.55 10.78
CA SER A 159 -7.37 -0.64 10.81
C SER A 159 -6.96 -0.18 9.41
N LEU A 160 -6.91 -1.05 8.40
CA LEU A 160 -6.49 -0.64 7.05
C LEU A 160 -7.51 0.27 6.40
N SER A 161 -8.79 -0.08 6.41
CA SER A 161 -9.81 0.78 5.80
C SER A 161 -9.94 2.13 6.51
N SER A 162 -9.71 2.17 7.82
CA SER A 162 -9.71 3.42 8.59
C SER A 162 -8.50 4.30 8.25
N THR A 163 -7.30 3.73 8.20
CA THR A 163 -6.07 4.42 7.75
C THR A 163 -6.25 5.01 6.36
N LEU A 164 -6.74 4.21 5.39
CA LEU A 164 -6.94 4.67 4.02
C LEU A 164 -8.04 5.73 3.89
N ALA A 165 -9.09 5.65 4.73
CA ALA A 165 -10.14 6.66 4.78
C ALA A 165 -9.63 7.99 5.36
N ARG A 166 -8.79 7.96 6.41
CA ARG A 166 -8.14 9.15 6.97
C ARG A 166 -7.29 9.85 5.90
N TRP A 167 -6.37 9.10 5.28
CA TRP A 167 -5.54 9.60 4.18
C TRP A 167 -6.38 10.24 3.08
N ASN A 168 -7.41 9.55 2.60
CA ASN A 168 -8.28 10.08 1.55
C ASN A 168 -8.97 11.39 1.96
N ASN A 169 -9.43 11.50 3.20
CA ASN A 169 -10.06 12.73 3.67
C ASN A 169 -9.08 13.91 3.70
N ASP A 170 -7.84 13.66 4.12
CA ASP A 170 -6.84 14.71 4.25
C ASP A 170 -6.31 15.14 2.88
N VAL A 171 -6.06 14.21 1.95
CA VAL A 171 -5.75 14.55 0.56
C VAL A 171 -6.85 15.39 -0.08
N VAL A 172 -8.12 15.03 0.11
CA VAL A 172 -9.26 15.79 -0.44
C VAL A 172 -9.36 17.20 0.18
N ARG A 173 -8.97 17.35 1.46
CA ARG A 173 -9.02 18.64 2.18
C ARG A 173 -7.85 19.56 1.89
N VAL A 174 -6.66 19.00 1.66
CA VAL A 174 -5.45 19.76 1.38
C VAL A 174 -5.47 20.39 -0.01
N ILE A 175 -6.26 19.85 -0.96
CA ILE A 175 -6.45 20.46 -2.29
C ILE A 175 -7.13 21.83 -2.15
N PRO A 176 -6.42 22.96 -2.32
CA PRO A 176 -7.06 24.26 -2.41
C PRO A 176 -7.82 24.29 -3.72
N LYS A 177 -9.14 24.45 -3.65
CA LYS A 177 -9.92 24.86 -4.82
C LYS A 177 -9.56 26.31 -5.09
N TYR A 178 -8.95 26.62 -6.24
CA TYR A 178 -8.94 28.01 -6.70
C TYR A 178 -10.38 28.53 -6.77
N SER A 179 -10.57 29.84 -6.68
CA SER A 179 -11.89 30.50 -6.79
C SER A 179 -12.60 30.24 -8.13
N ASP A 180 -11.90 29.65 -9.11
CA ASP A 180 -12.43 29.20 -10.41
C ASP A 180 -12.72 27.69 -10.48
N GLY A 181 -12.49 26.93 -9.41
CA GLY A 181 -12.72 25.50 -9.35
C GLY A 181 -11.63 24.62 -9.96
N SER A 182 -10.48 25.16 -10.36
CA SER A 182 -9.34 24.37 -10.83
C SER A 182 -8.47 23.82 -9.67
N PRO A 183 -7.86 22.62 -9.80
CA PRO A 183 -6.95 22.07 -8.78
C PRO A 183 -5.63 22.85 -8.73
N SER A 184 -5.16 23.22 -7.53
CA SER A 184 -3.83 23.78 -7.36
C SER A 184 -2.77 22.67 -7.35
N TRP A 185 -1.91 22.66 -8.36
CA TRP A 185 -0.79 21.71 -8.47
C TRP A 185 0.39 22.24 -7.68
N VAL A 186 0.64 21.69 -6.50
CA VAL A 186 1.92 21.78 -5.79
C VAL A 186 2.33 20.35 -5.45
N TRP A 187 3.26 19.82 -6.25
CA TRP A 187 4.08 18.60 -6.13
C TRP A 187 3.43 17.23 -5.88
N PHE A 188 2.18 17.15 -5.43
CA PHE A 188 1.43 15.90 -5.33
C PHE A 188 0.42 15.80 -6.47
N ALA A 189 0.85 15.29 -7.63
CA ALA A 189 -0.11 14.65 -8.50
C ALA A 189 0.48 13.64 -9.48
N CYS A 190 0.03 12.41 -9.34
CA CYS A 190 -0.38 11.63 -10.50
C CYS A 190 -1.71 12.24 -11.02
N PRO A 191 -1.83 12.61 -12.30
CA PRO A 191 -2.96 13.40 -12.79
C PRO A 191 -4.13 12.48 -13.13
N TYR A 192 -4.87 11.93 -12.17
CA TYR A 192 -6.08 11.15 -12.50
C TYR A 192 -7.27 11.44 -11.59
N ASN A 193 -8.43 11.43 -12.21
CA ASN A 193 -9.74 11.95 -11.78
C ASN A 193 -10.20 11.36 -10.42
N PHE A 194 -10.48 12.22 -9.44
CA PHE A 194 -10.65 11.88 -8.02
C PHE A 194 -12.09 11.53 -7.58
N GLU A 195 -13.04 11.31 -8.50
CA GLU A 195 -14.45 11.16 -8.12
C GLU A 195 -14.90 9.76 -7.67
N GLN A 196 -14.02 8.76 -7.59
CA GLN A 196 -14.43 7.42 -7.09
C GLN A 196 -13.32 6.72 -6.30
N VAL A 197 -13.10 7.13 -5.05
CA VAL A 197 -12.26 6.35 -4.11
C VAL A 197 -13.09 5.23 -3.49
N HIS A 198 -13.49 4.28 -4.34
CA HIS A 198 -13.87 2.93 -3.92
C HIS A 198 -12.64 2.05 -4.15
N GLN A 199 -11.69 2.05 -3.20
CA GLN A 199 -10.44 1.31 -3.37
C GLN A 199 -10.71 -0.20 -3.48
N MET A 200 -10.44 -0.74 -4.66
CA MET A 200 -10.55 -2.16 -4.98
C MET A 200 -9.16 -2.79 -4.98
N LEU A 201 -8.93 -3.78 -4.12
CA LEU A 201 -7.68 -4.56 -4.07
C LEU A 201 -7.87 -5.88 -4.79
N ALA A 202 -6.82 -6.32 -5.49
CA ALA A 202 -6.81 -7.59 -6.19
C ALA A 202 -6.37 -8.71 -5.24
N LEU A 203 -7.15 -9.78 -5.13
CA LEU A 203 -6.75 -10.99 -4.41
C LEU A 203 -6.42 -12.10 -5.40
N CYS A 204 -5.31 -12.81 -5.18
CA CYS A 204 -4.96 -13.98 -5.97
C CYS A 204 -5.34 -15.24 -5.20
N THR A 205 -6.34 -15.99 -5.66
CA THR A 205 -6.69 -17.30 -5.07
C THR A 205 -6.03 -18.43 -5.83
N THR A 206 -5.12 -19.15 -5.16
CA THR A 206 -4.73 -20.51 -5.54
C THR A 206 -5.05 -21.47 -4.40
N ALA A 207 -6.34 -21.61 -4.06
CA ALA A 207 -6.83 -22.67 -3.19
C ALA A 207 -8.36 -22.74 -3.22
N ALA A 208 -8.93 -23.23 -4.31
CA ALA A 208 -10.33 -23.64 -4.35
C ALA A 208 -10.42 -25.12 -4.70
N ARG A 209 -10.10 -26.00 -3.72
CA ARG A 209 -10.58 -27.39 -3.74
C ARG A 209 -10.58 -28.18 -2.42
N TYR A 210 -10.38 -27.58 -1.24
CA TYR A 210 -10.36 -28.37 0.00
C TYR A 210 -11.23 -27.92 1.18
N MET A 211 -12.21 -27.03 0.98
CA MET A 211 -13.19 -26.70 2.03
C MET A 211 -14.63 -26.80 1.55
N GLY A 212 -15.05 -27.99 1.12
CA GLY A 212 -16.43 -28.24 0.73
C GLY A 212 -16.73 -29.67 0.31
N ARG A 213 -16.50 -30.63 1.21
CA ARG A 213 -17.20 -31.94 1.27
C ARG A 213 -16.91 -32.59 2.62
N GLY A 214 -17.58 -32.07 3.64
CA GLY A 214 -17.94 -32.81 4.84
C GLY A 214 -19.44 -33.08 4.77
N GLU A 215 -19.77 -34.31 4.37
CA GLU A 215 -20.91 -35.14 4.82
C GLU A 215 -22.35 -34.58 4.78
N SER A 216 -23.17 -35.27 3.98
CA SER A 216 -24.50 -35.72 4.38
C SER A 216 -24.84 -36.97 3.54
N ASP A 217 -24.91 -38.11 4.23
CA ASP A 217 -25.50 -39.42 3.91
C ASP A 217 -25.30 -40.07 2.52
#